data_AF-A0A509EHX1-F1
#
_entry.id   AF-A0A509EHX1-F1
#
_cell.length_a   1.000
_cell.length_b   1.000
_cell.length_c   1.000
_cell.angle_alpha   90.00
_cell.angle_beta   90.00
_cell.angle_gamma   90.00
#
_symmetry.space_group_name_H-M   'P 1'
#
loop_
_entity.id
_entity.type
_entity.pdbx_description
1 polymer ?
#
loop_
_entity_poly.entity_id
_entity_poly.type
_entity_poly.pdbx_seq_one_letter_code
_entity_poly.pdbx_strand_id
1 'polypeptide(L)'
;MAAADYAGAVRAGTMAAARLHQTLDMRGMVEARGGSVDIFGAIQALDLPLLLRPLQGLLGAYLSDPAPGILVTTQRSMAIQRFTAAHELGHYAMKHLPSLDDESILRRMPMTGAPAEDFQEVEADAFAVGFMMPRWLIQWHAARQGWTVDDFRRPNRVYQLALRLGASYEATCWTLVRHRMIAAALARELQQTQPRELKVALLQDYRPQDYRGDVWLLTERDAGTRIDGSRNDLFVLRLKEHSGGGYLWNIEQLAASGFAVVRDATEAIDSDGIGGPVIRYVTAAPEDGGRGSLQLDERRPWEPDPPLSRLQLDFDLTGPEEEGLSRAERRRLLEAA
;
A
#
# COMPACT_ATOMS: atom_id res chain seq x y z
N MET A 1 3.07 -20.36 24.81
CA MET A 1 3.20 -21.79 24.50
C MET A 1 3.58 -21.88 23.04
N ALA A 2 4.67 -22.55 22.70
CA ALA A 2 5.03 -22.79 21.30
C ALA A 2 3.90 -23.54 20.60
N ALA A 3 3.61 -23.21 19.33
CA ALA A 3 2.59 -23.90 18.56
C ALA A 3 2.91 -25.40 18.42
N ALA A 4 1.89 -26.23 18.59
CA ALA A 4 2.01 -27.69 18.47
C ALA A 4 1.81 -28.20 17.03
N ASP A 5 1.20 -27.39 16.17
CA ASP A 5 0.94 -27.69 14.77
C ASP A 5 0.94 -26.42 13.91
N TYR A 6 1.02 -26.61 12.59
CA TYR A 6 1.01 -25.51 11.62
C TYR A 6 -0.24 -24.61 11.76
N ALA A 7 -1.41 -25.21 11.94
CA ALA A 7 -2.65 -24.45 12.06
C ALA A 7 -2.68 -23.60 13.35
N GLY A 8 -2.09 -24.11 14.43
CA GLY A 8 -1.87 -23.41 15.69
C GLY A 8 -0.93 -22.22 15.53
N ALA A 9 0.19 -22.40 14.84
CA ALA A 9 1.15 -21.34 14.53
C ALA A 9 0.48 -20.19 13.76
N VAL A 10 -0.27 -20.51 12.70
CA VAL A 10 -1.02 -19.50 11.92
C VAL A 10 -2.04 -18.75 12.79
N ARG A 11 -2.78 -19.46 13.65
CA ARG A 11 -3.73 -18.83 14.58
C ARG A 11 -3.02 -17.92 15.59
N ALA A 12 -1.91 -18.37 16.16
CA ALA A 12 -1.15 -17.62 17.15
C ALA A 12 -0.61 -16.30 16.56
N GLY A 13 0.04 -16.35 15.39
CA GLY A 13 0.50 -15.16 14.67
C GLY A 13 -0.63 -14.18 14.33
N THR A 14 -1.74 -14.70 13.80
CA THR A 14 -2.92 -13.87 13.49
C THR A 14 -3.49 -13.19 14.73
N MET A 15 -3.57 -13.90 15.86
CA MET A 15 -4.06 -13.35 17.13
C MET A 15 -3.09 -12.31 17.70
N ALA A 16 -1.78 -12.50 17.57
CA ALA A 16 -0.78 -11.54 17.99
C ALA A 16 -0.89 -10.23 17.19
N ALA A 17 -1.06 -10.32 15.86
CA ALA A 17 -1.30 -9.16 15.01
C ALA A 17 -2.59 -8.41 15.41
N ALA A 18 -3.68 -9.14 15.65
CA ALA A 18 -4.95 -8.55 16.09
C ALA A 18 -4.83 -7.84 17.45
N ARG A 19 -4.08 -8.41 18.40
CA ARG A 19 -3.79 -7.77 19.69
C ARG A 19 -2.98 -6.49 19.49
N LEU A 20 -1.93 -6.51 18.67
CA LEU A 20 -1.12 -5.32 18.45
C LEU A 20 -1.90 -4.21 17.75
N HIS A 21 -2.79 -4.54 16.82
CA HIS A 21 -3.72 -3.56 16.23
C HIS A 21 -4.57 -2.85 17.29
N GLN A 22 -5.06 -3.58 18.29
CA GLN A 22 -5.85 -3.01 19.38
C GLN A 22 -5.00 -2.13 20.30
N THR A 23 -3.84 -2.63 20.71
CA THR A 23 -2.91 -1.91 21.60
C THR A 23 -2.50 -0.56 21.00
N LEU A 24 -2.24 -0.53 19.70
CA LEU A 24 -1.79 0.67 19.00
C LEU A 24 -2.93 1.43 18.32
N ASP A 25 -4.22 1.08 18.52
CA ASP A 25 -5.37 1.68 17.81
C ASP A 25 -5.15 1.90 16.29
N MET A 26 -4.60 0.89 15.63
CA MET A 26 -4.27 0.97 14.20
C MET A 26 -5.50 1.23 13.33
N ARG A 27 -6.65 0.71 13.75
CA ARG A 27 -7.91 0.90 13.03
C ARG A 27 -8.38 2.35 13.14
N GLY A 28 -8.40 2.95 14.33
CA GLY A 28 -8.75 4.35 14.52
C GLY A 28 -7.85 5.28 13.71
N MET A 29 -6.53 5.01 13.73
CA MET A 29 -5.58 5.78 12.92
C MET A 29 -5.84 5.71 11.42
N VAL A 30 -6.11 4.52 10.87
CA VAL A 30 -6.39 4.37 9.43
C VAL A 30 -7.77 4.97 9.08
N GLU A 31 -8.78 4.81 9.91
CA GLU A 31 -10.09 5.43 9.67
C GLU A 31 -10.01 6.96 9.68
N ALA A 32 -9.11 7.55 10.48
CA ALA A 32 -8.89 9.00 10.54
C ALA A 32 -8.07 9.57 9.36
N ARG A 33 -7.02 8.88 8.91
CA ARG A 33 -6.07 9.41 7.91
C ARG A 33 -6.16 8.74 6.52
N GLY A 34 -6.83 7.59 6.42
CA GLY A 34 -6.82 6.70 5.28
C GLY A 34 -5.49 5.99 5.01
N GLY A 35 -5.44 5.22 3.92
CA GLY A 35 -4.22 4.53 3.48
C GLY A 35 -4.02 3.13 4.08
N SER A 36 -2.76 2.76 4.29
CA SER A 36 -2.37 1.45 4.83
C SER A 36 -1.99 1.52 6.32
N VAL A 37 -1.77 0.35 6.92
CA VAL A 37 -1.12 0.25 8.23
C VAL A 37 0.32 0.76 8.09
N ASP A 38 0.73 1.70 8.94
CA ASP A 38 2.11 2.22 8.94
C ASP A 38 2.98 1.32 9.83
N ILE A 39 3.63 0.34 9.19
CA ILE A 39 4.48 -0.65 9.86
C ILE A 39 5.67 0.01 10.55
N PHE A 40 6.30 0.96 9.88
CA PHE A 40 7.44 1.69 10.45
C PHE A 40 7.00 2.58 11.62
N GLY A 41 5.84 3.21 11.51
CA GLY A 41 5.21 3.94 12.61
C GLY A 41 4.85 3.03 13.79
N ALA A 42 4.34 1.82 13.54
CA ALA A 42 4.05 0.86 14.59
C ALA A 42 5.31 0.39 15.33
N ILE A 43 6.41 0.12 14.61
CA ILE A 43 7.71 -0.24 15.19
C ILE A 43 8.26 0.93 16.03
N GLN A 44 8.19 2.15 15.49
CA GLN A 44 8.62 3.35 16.20
C GLN A 44 7.79 3.61 17.47
N ALA A 45 6.46 3.41 17.42
CA ALA A 45 5.57 3.59 18.57
C ALA A 45 5.83 2.58 19.72
N LEU A 46 6.50 1.47 19.42
CA LEU A 46 6.96 0.48 20.40
C LEU A 46 8.37 0.78 20.93
N ASP A 47 8.98 1.89 20.50
CA ASP A 47 10.39 2.23 20.75
C ASP A 47 11.35 1.07 20.41
N LEU A 48 11.01 0.28 19.38
CA LEU A 48 11.83 -0.84 18.91
C LEU A 48 12.84 -0.33 17.87
N PRO A 49 14.16 -0.44 18.13
CA PRO A 49 15.16 -0.01 17.17
C PRO A 49 15.02 -0.72 15.82
N LEU A 50 14.93 0.07 14.76
CA LEU A 50 14.88 -0.39 13.37
C LEU A 50 15.95 0.33 12.56
N LEU A 51 16.83 -0.45 11.93
CA LEU A 51 17.86 0.07 11.04
C LEU A 51 17.71 -0.50 9.63
N LEU A 52 17.71 0.41 8.65
CA LEU A 52 17.66 0.08 7.24
C LEU A 52 19.07 0.12 6.68
N ARG A 53 19.50 -0.94 6.00
CA ARG A 53 20.84 -0.98 5.39
C ARG A 53 20.89 -1.92 4.20
N PRO A 54 21.87 -1.78 3.28
CA PRO A 54 22.07 -2.77 2.24
C PRO A 54 22.50 -4.12 2.87
N LEU A 55 21.76 -5.18 2.58
CA LEU A 55 22.05 -6.55 3.01
C LEU A 55 22.13 -7.46 1.78
N GLN A 56 23.19 -8.25 1.67
CA GLN A 56 23.39 -9.20 0.56
C GLN A 56 22.89 -10.58 0.97
N GLY A 57 21.97 -11.16 0.20
CA GLY A 57 21.40 -12.50 0.46
C GLY A 57 20.45 -12.58 1.66
N LEU A 58 20.22 -11.47 2.37
CA LEU A 58 19.35 -11.36 3.53
C LEU A 58 18.35 -10.23 3.31
N LEU A 59 17.09 -10.46 3.66
CA LEU A 59 16.02 -9.48 3.62
C LEU A 59 15.86 -8.75 4.94
N GLY A 60 15.97 -9.47 6.06
CA GLY A 60 15.82 -8.91 7.40
C GLY A 60 16.54 -9.74 8.46
N ALA A 61 16.64 -9.17 9.65
CA ALA A 61 16.98 -9.93 10.85
C ALA A 61 16.27 -9.36 12.06
N TYR A 62 15.84 -10.25 12.95
CA TYR A 62 15.45 -9.91 14.31
C TYR A 62 16.52 -10.39 15.30
N LEU A 63 16.93 -9.48 16.17
CA LEU A 63 17.84 -9.74 17.27
C LEU A 63 17.09 -9.54 18.58
N SER A 64 17.23 -10.45 19.54
CA SER A 64 16.63 -10.32 20.87
C SER A 64 17.63 -10.03 21.99
N ASP A 65 18.93 -10.16 21.73
CA ASP A 65 20.03 -9.96 22.69
C ASP A 65 21.17 -9.13 22.03
N PRO A 66 21.86 -8.22 22.77
CA PRO A 66 21.63 -7.84 24.17
C PRO A 66 20.38 -6.96 24.37
N ALA A 67 19.79 -6.46 23.29
CA ALA A 67 18.52 -5.75 23.30
C ALA A 67 17.75 -6.03 22.01
N PRO A 68 16.40 -6.05 22.03
CA PRO A 68 15.60 -6.28 20.84
C PRO A 68 15.84 -5.23 19.74
N GLY A 69 15.94 -5.68 18.49
CA GLY A 69 16.09 -4.79 17.34
C GLY A 69 15.82 -5.47 16.01
N ILE A 70 15.51 -4.67 15.00
CA ILE A 70 15.17 -5.13 13.65
C ILE A 70 16.15 -4.53 12.63
N LEU A 71 16.59 -5.36 11.69
CA LEU A 71 17.29 -4.95 10.47
C LEU A 71 16.42 -5.26 9.25
N VAL A 72 16.35 -4.34 8.29
CA VAL A 72 15.67 -4.58 7.00
C VAL A 72 16.53 -4.08 5.84
N THR A 73 16.52 -4.84 4.75
CA THR A 73 17.30 -4.53 3.54
C THR A 73 16.78 -3.31 2.79
N THR A 74 17.70 -2.48 2.28
CA THR A 74 17.39 -1.38 1.35
C THR A 74 17.37 -1.80 -0.12
N GLN A 75 17.72 -3.05 -0.43
CA GLN A 75 17.90 -3.54 -1.80
C GLN A 75 16.63 -4.08 -2.46
N ARG A 76 15.45 -3.79 -1.89
CA ARG A 76 14.16 -4.34 -2.32
C ARG A 76 13.09 -3.25 -2.36
N SER A 77 11.98 -3.55 -3.01
CA SER A 77 10.86 -2.62 -3.13
C SER A 77 10.23 -2.30 -1.77
N MET A 78 9.48 -1.20 -1.72
CA MET A 78 8.82 -0.76 -0.48
C MET A 78 7.85 -1.82 0.07
N ALA A 79 7.12 -2.52 -0.79
CA ALA A 79 6.23 -3.60 -0.37
C ALA A 79 6.98 -4.75 0.32
N ILE A 80 8.18 -5.11 -0.19
CA ILE A 80 9.03 -6.14 0.44
C ILE A 80 9.57 -5.63 1.77
N GLN A 81 10.08 -4.40 1.83
CA GLN A 81 10.55 -3.81 3.09
C GLN A 81 9.46 -3.77 4.16
N ARG A 82 8.23 -3.38 3.80
CA ARG A 82 7.08 -3.39 4.72
C ARG A 82 6.78 -4.80 5.22
N PHE A 83 6.79 -5.78 4.32
CA PHE A 83 6.54 -7.17 4.69
C PHE A 83 7.61 -7.71 5.63
N THR A 84 8.89 -7.55 5.29
CA THR A 84 9.99 -7.96 6.16
C THR A 84 9.91 -7.24 7.51
N ALA A 85 9.73 -5.91 7.53
CA ALA A 85 9.57 -5.19 8.80
C ALA A 85 8.39 -5.70 9.64
N ALA A 86 7.27 -6.07 9.01
CA ALA A 86 6.12 -6.64 9.70
C ALA A 86 6.38 -8.07 10.20
N HIS A 87 7.16 -8.86 9.47
CA HIS A 87 7.60 -10.21 9.87
C HIS A 87 8.50 -10.15 11.11
N GLU A 88 9.51 -9.28 11.09
CA GLU A 88 10.43 -9.09 12.21
C GLU A 88 9.73 -8.48 13.43
N LEU A 89 8.76 -7.58 13.21
CA LEU A 89 7.86 -7.11 14.26
C LEU A 89 7.04 -8.26 14.87
N GLY A 90 6.69 -9.28 14.08
CA GLY A 90 6.06 -10.51 14.55
C GLY A 90 6.95 -11.29 15.51
N HIS A 91 8.24 -11.47 15.17
CA HIS A 91 9.22 -12.08 16.07
C HIS A 91 9.32 -11.33 17.40
N TYR A 92 9.40 -10.00 17.36
CA TYR A 92 9.40 -9.17 18.56
C TYR A 92 8.12 -9.34 19.39
N ALA A 93 6.95 -9.17 18.77
CA ALA A 93 5.65 -9.21 19.45
C ALA A 93 5.37 -10.57 20.10
N MET A 94 5.91 -11.64 19.53
CA MET A 94 5.74 -13.01 20.01
C MET A 94 6.91 -13.51 20.86
N LYS A 95 7.93 -12.68 21.09
CA LYS A 95 9.14 -12.98 21.90
C LYS A 95 9.87 -14.22 21.38
N HIS A 96 10.03 -14.29 20.06
CA HIS A 96 10.78 -15.34 19.39
C HIS A 96 12.28 -15.26 19.69
N LEU A 97 12.99 -16.32 19.32
CA LEU A 97 14.45 -16.31 19.28
C LEU A 97 14.93 -15.44 18.11
N PRO A 98 16.23 -15.02 18.08
CA PRO A 98 16.78 -14.32 16.94
C PRO A 98 16.57 -15.11 15.64
N SER A 99 16.25 -14.41 14.56
CA SER A 99 16.04 -15.01 13.23
C SER A 99 16.77 -14.23 12.14
N LEU A 100 17.09 -14.92 11.05
CA LEU A 100 17.75 -14.39 9.86
C LEU A 100 16.90 -14.74 8.63
N ASP A 101 16.29 -13.72 8.02
CA ASP A 101 15.42 -13.89 6.87
C ASP A 101 16.20 -13.83 5.55
N ASP A 102 16.33 -14.97 4.87
CA ASP A 102 16.81 -15.01 3.49
C ASP A 102 15.67 -14.77 2.48
N GLU A 103 15.97 -14.85 1.17
CA GLU A 103 14.95 -14.64 0.13
C GLU A 103 13.84 -15.70 0.10
N SER A 104 14.00 -16.82 0.82
CA SER A 104 13.00 -17.90 0.84
C SER A 104 11.69 -17.46 1.47
N ILE A 105 11.70 -16.49 2.41
CA ILE A 105 10.50 -15.90 3.02
C ILE A 105 9.48 -15.41 1.96
N LEU A 106 9.95 -14.88 0.82
CA LEU A 106 9.07 -14.40 -0.24
C LEU A 106 8.34 -15.54 -0.99
N ARG A 107 8.83 -16.77 -0.86
CA ARG A 107 8.32 -17.97 -1.55
C ARG A 107 7.64 -18.96 -0.61
N ARG A 108 7.68 -18.72 0.70
CA ARG A 108 7.13 -19.64 1.70
C ARG A 108 5.59 -19.58 1.68
N MET A 109 5.00 -20.52 0.95
CA MET A 109 3.62 -20.97 1.12
C MET A 109 3.62 -22.32 1.84
N PRO A 110 2.65 -22.58 2.73
CA PRO A 110 2.83 -23.59 3.76
C PRO A 110 2.75 -25.02 3.27
N MET A 111 3.77 -25.80 3.61
CA MET A 111 3.81 -27.25 3.51
C MET A 111 3.82 -27.85 4.92
N THR A 112 3.08 -28.93 5.13
CA THR A 112 2.94 -29.63 6.41
C THR A 112 4.20 -30.40 6.79
N GLY A 113 4.68 -30.27 8.03
CA GLY A 113 5.75 -31.11 8.62
C GLY A 113 7.04 -30.39 9.04
N ALA A 114 6.94 -29.13 9.44
CA ALA A 114 8.06 -28.23 9.68
C ALA A 114 8.60 -28.35 11.15
N PRO A 115 9.92 -28.38 11.41
CA PRO A 115 10.51 -28.30 12.77
C PRO A 115 10.03 -27.11 13.62
N ALA A 116 10.34 -27.10 14.93
CA ALA A 116 9.87 -26.06 15.84
C ALA A 116 10.39 -24.64 15.53
N GLU A 117 11.60 -24.51 14.96
CA GLU A 117 12.10 -23.25 14.39
C GLU A 117 11.21 -22.77 13.24
N ASP A 118 10.70 -23.68 12.42
CA ASP A 118 9.76 -23.34 11.35
C ASP A 118 8.41 -22.85 11.89
N PHE A 119 8.01 -23.19 13.12
CA PHE A 119 6.75 -22.68 13.66
C PHE A 119 6.83 -21.21 14.06
N GLN A 120 7.98 -20.71 14.55
CA GLN A 120 8.16 -19.28 14.82
C GLN A 120 8.10 -18.46 13.53
N GLU A 121 8.68 -18.99 12.46
CA GLU A 121 8.61 -18.39 11.12
C GLU A 121 7.17 -18.35 10.59
N VAL A 122 6.43 -19.46 10.73
CA VAL A 122 5.02 -19.51 10.34
C VAL A 122 4.17 -18.55 11.18
N GLU A 123 4.48 -18.41 12.46
CA GLU A 123 3.86 -17.43 13.36
C GLU A 123 4.15 -15.99 12.91
N ALA A 124 5.40 -15.66 12.58
CA ALA A 124 5.83 -14.35 12.10
C ALA A 124 5.23 -14.00 10.72
N ASP A 125 5.19 -14.93 9.78
CA ASP A 125 4.50 -14.77 8.49
C ASP A 125 2.99 -14.55 8.67
N ALA A 126 2.38 -15.35 9.55
CA ALA A 126 0.96 -15.20 9.86
C ALA A 126 0.66 -13.87 10.54
N PHE A 127 1.57 -13.39 11.39
CA PHE A 127 1.53 -12.06 11.99
C PHE A 127 1.63 -10.98 10.92
N ALA A 128 2.66 -11.01 10.07
CA ALA A 128 2.90 -9.98 9.04
C ALA A 128 1.69 -9.81 8.12
N VAL A 129 1.15 -10.92 7.60
CA VAL A 129 -0.07 -10.90 6.76
C VAL A 129 -1.27 -10.38 7.55
N GLY A 130 -1.46 -10.85 8.78
CA GLY A 130 -2.57 -10.44 9.64
C GLY A 130 -2.52 -8.96 10.03
N PHE A 131 -1.32 -8.40 10.17
CA PHE A 131 -1.07 -7.02 10.58
C PHE A 131 -1.11 -6.04 9.40
N MET A 132 -0.54 -6.41 8.24
CA MET A 132 -0.56 -5.56 7.05
C MET A 132 -1.90 -5.58 6.31
N MET A 133 -2.53 -6.75 6.23
CA MET A 133 -3.72 -6.97 5.40
C MET A 133 -4.88 -7.58 6.21
N PRO A 134 -5.29 -6.96 7.33
CA PRO A 134 -6.41 -7.46 8.09
C PRO A 134 -7.71 -7.32 7.31
N ARG A 135 -8.68 -8.22 7.57
CA ARG A 135 -9.97 -8.24 6.88
C ARG A 135 -10.70 -6.90 6.93
N TRP A 136 -10.65 -6.20 8.07
CA TRP A 136 -11.32 -4.92 8.25
C TRP A 136 -10.76 -3.84 7.32
N LEU A 137 -9.45 -3.86 7.02
CA LEU A 137 -8.82 -2.87 6.16
C LEU A 137 -9.18 -3.11 4.68
N ILE A 138 -9.23 -4.37 4.26
CA ILE A 138 -9.71 -4.73 2.92
C ILE A 138 -11.15 -4.27 2.74
N GLN A 139 -12.00 -4.49 3.74
CA GLN A 139 -13.40 -4.04 3.72
C GLN A 139 -13.53 -2.51 3.73
N TRP A 140 -12.68 -1.81 4.48
CA TRP A 140 -12.65 -0.35 4.49
C TRP A 140 -12.33 0.22 3.10
N HIS A 141 -11.27 -0.28 2.45
CA HIS A 141 -10.92 0.12 1.08
C HIS A 141 -12.00 -0.28 0.08
N ALA A 142 -12.56 -1.49 0.19
CA ALA A 142 -13.62 -1.94 -0.70
C ALA A 142 -14.87 -1.05 -0.61
N ALA A 143 -15.33 -0.73 0.62
CA ALA A 143 -16.47 0.16 0.83
C ALA A 143 -16.23 1.55 0.23
N ARG A 144 -15.05 2.12 0.49
CA ARG A 144 -14.67 3.43 -0.01
C ARG A 144 -14.58 3.48 -1.53
N GLN A 145 -14.05 2.42 -2.14
CA GLN A 145 -13.93 2.27 -3.58
C GLN A 145 -15.21 1.75 -4.24
N GLY A 146 -16.28 1.49 -3.49
CA GLY A 146 -17.53 0.90 -3.98
C GLY A 146 -17.33 -0.48 -4.63
N TRP A 147 -16.35 -1.25 -4.15
CA TRP A 147 -16.05 -2.60 -4.59
C TRP A 147 -16.79 -3.63 -3.73
N THR A 148 -17.25 -4.66 -4.40
CA THR A 148 -17.80 -5.89 -3.84
C THR A 148 -16.78 -7.01 -3.94
N VAL A 149 -17.11 -8.17 -3.36
CA VAL A 149 -16.29 -9.37 -3.50
C VAL A 149 -16.14 -9.80 -4.97
N ASP A 150 -17.16 -9.56 -5.80
CA ASP A 150 -17.10 -9.91 -7.22
C ASP A 150 -16.08 -9.05 -7.99
N ASP A 151 -15.85 -7.81 -7.55
CA ASP A 151 -14.84 -6.94 -8.16
C ASP A 151 -13.42 -7.48 -8.00
N PHE A 152 -13.16 -8.32 -6.98
CA PHE A 152 -11.88 -8.98 -6.77
C PHE A 152 -11.59 -10.12 -7.77
N ARG A 153 -12.51 -10.42 -8.68
CA ARG A 153 -12.22 -11.23 -9.88
C ARG A 153 -11.37 -10.49 -10.90
N ARG A 154 -11.30 -9.16 -10.83
CA ARG A 154 -10.61 -8.34 -11.83
C ARG A 154 -9.19 -7.99 -11.35
N PRO A 155 -8.15 -8.31 -12.13
CA PRO A 155 -6.76 -8.12 -11.70
C PRO A 155 -6.40 -6.65 -11.47
N ASN A 156 -6.98 -5.72 -12.23
CA ASN A 156 -6.81 -4.29 -12.02
C ASN A 156 -7.33 -3.81 -10.66
N ARG A 157 -8.43 -4.38 -10.15
CA ARG A 157 -8.98 -4.05 -8.83
C ARG A 157 -8.10 -4.60 -7.71
N VAL A 158 -7.64 -5.85 -7.84
CA VAL A 158 -6.75 -6.47 -6.87
C VAL A 158 -5.39 -5.77 -6.82
N TYR A 159 -4.86 -5.33 -7.96
CA TYR A 159 -3.65 -4.49 -8.01
C TYR A 159 -3.84 -3.15 -7.28
N GLN A 160 -4.93 -2.44 -7.56
CA GLN A 160 -5.23 -1.17 -6.89
C GLN A 160 -5.51 -1.34 -5.38
N LEU A 161 -6.05 -2.48 -4.97
CA LEU A 161 -6.15 -2.86 -3.55
C LEU A 161 -4.77 -3.10 -2.94
N ALA A 162 -3.88 -3.83 -3.62
CA ALA A 162 -2.54 -4.13 -3.12
C ALA A 162 -1.74 -2.86 -2.78
N LEU A 163 -1.78 -1.87 -3.67
CA LEU A 163 -1.14 -0.56 -3.43
C LEU A 163 -1.68 0.11 -2.17
N ARG A 164 -3.01 0.16 -2.03
CA ARG A 164 -3.73 0.76 -0.89
C ARG A 164 -3.49 0.03 0.44
N LEU A 165 -3.17 -1.26 0.40
CA LEU A 165 -2.76 -2.06 1.55
C LEU A 165 -1.25 -1.93 1.85
N GLY A 166 -0.48 -1.37 0.93
CA GLY A 166 0.98 -1.32 1.01
C GLY A 166 1.66 -2.68 0.82
N ALA A 167 1.00 -3.61 0.11
CA ALA A 167 1.44 -4.99 -0.10
C ALA A 167 1.70 -5.28 -1.58
N SER A 168 2.33 -6.43 -1.87
CA SER A 168 2.49 -6.88 -3.26
C SER A 168 1.16 -7.40 -3.84
N TYR A 169 1.03 -7.34 -5.17
CA TYR A 169 -0.09 -7.94 -5.89
C TYR A 169 -0.25 -9.42 -5.54
N GLU A 170 0.87 -10.15 -5.51
CA GLU A 170 0.89 -11.56 -5.21
C GLU A 170 0.34 -11.87 -3.82
N ALA A 171 0.89 -11.21 -2.79
CA ALA A 171 0.48 -11.41 -1.40
C ALA A 171 -1.00 -11.03 -1.18
N THR A 172 -1.49 -10.02 -1.91
CA THR A 172 -2.89 -9.59 -1.83
C THR A 172 -3.83 -10.66 -2.37
N CYS A 173 -3.56 -11.25 -3.54
CA CYS A 173 -4.36 -12.34 -4.11
C CYS A 173 -4.53 -13.49 -3.12
N TRP A 174 -3.45 -13.93 -2.49
CA TRP A 174 -3.48 -15.03 -1.54
C TRP A 174 -4.10 -14.67 -0.20
N THR A 175 -3.98 -13.41 0.21
CA THR A 175 -4.67 -12.90 1.40
C THR A 175 -6.19 -12.88 1.21
N LEU A 176 -6.68 -12.54 0.01
CA LEU A 176 -8.09 -12.63 -0.32
C LEU A 176 -8.62 -14.08 -0.21
N VAL A 177 -7.80 -15.08 -0.55
CA VAL A 177 -8.14 -16.51 -0.33
C VAL A 177 -8.22 -16.82 1.16
N ARG A 178 -7.24 -16.38 1.95
CA ARG A 178 -7.19 -16.59 3.41
C ARG A 178 -8.42 -16.02 4.11
N HIS A 179 -8.89 -14.86 3.68
CA HIS A 179 -10.12 -14.23 4.21
C HIS A 179 -11.41 -14.77 3.58
N ARG A 180 -11.32 -15.77 2.70
CA ARG A 180 -12.44 -16.41 1.98
C ARG A 180 -13.24 -15.42 1.12
N MET A 181 -12.56 -14.41 0.56
CA MET A 181 -13.15 -13.47 -0.39
C MET A 181 -13.08 -14.03 -1.81
N ILE A 182 -12.04 -14.79 -2.15
CA ILE A 182 -11.92 -15.47 -3.43
C ILE A 182 -11.51 -16.94 -3.24
N ALA A 183 -11.74 -17.76 -4.27
CA ALA A 183 -11.25 -19.14 -4.31
C ALA A 183 -9.77 -19.20 -4.71
N ALA A 184 -9.06 -20.24 -4.25
CA ALA A 184 -7.65 -20.45 -4.60
C ALA A 184 -7.41 -20.61 -6.12
N ALA A 185 -8.38 -21.17 -6.86
CA ALA A 185 -8.30 -21.26 -8.31
C ALA A 185 -8.25 -19.87 -8.98
N LEU A 186 -9.12 -18.96 -8.52
CA LEU A 186 -9.15 -17.58 -9.01
C LEU A 186 -7.87 -16.82 -8.65
N ALA A 187 -7.31 -17.03 -7.45
CA ALA A 187 -6.02 -16.42 -7.11
C ALA A 187 -4.89 -16.85 -8.07
N ARG A 188 -4.85 -18.14 -8.47
CA ARG A 188 -3.87 -18.62 -9.46
C ARG A 188 -4.09 -18.02 -10.85
N GLU A 189 -5.34 -17.83 -11.26
CA GLU A 189 -5.69 -17.13 -12.50
C GLU A 189 -5.23 -15.67 -12.48
N LEU A 190 -5.50 -14.96 -11.38
CA LEU A 190 -5.07 -13.57 -11.20
C LEU A 190 -3.54 -13.41 -11.28
N GLN A 191 -2.76 -14.39 -10.78
CA GLN A 191 -1.28 -14.36 -10.90
C GLN A 191 -0.78 -14.48 -12.34
N GLN A 192 -1.60 -14.91 -13.29
CA GLN A 192 -1.20 -14.97 -14.70
C GLN A 192 -1.08 -13.58 -15.32
N THR A 193 -1.78 -12.58 -14.78
CA THR A 193 -1.64 -11.18 -15.19
C THR A 193 -0.49 -10.54 -14.43
N GLN A 194 0.58 -10.17 -15.12
CA GLN A 194 1.73 -9.53 -14.47
C GLN A 194 1.40 -8.07 -14.12
N PRO A 195 1.88 -7.53 -12.98
CA PRO A 195 1.65 -6.13 -12.61
C PRO A 195 2.06 -5.14 -13.71
N ARG A 196 3.08 -5.46 -14.50
CA ARG A 196 3.49 -4.64 -15.66
C ARG A 196 2.36 -4.46 -16.67
N GLU A 197 1.60 -5.50 -16.99
CA GLU A 197 0.47 -5.42 -17.92
C GLU A 197 -0.61 -4.46 -17.40
N LEU A 198 -0.87 -4.50 -16.09
CA LEU A 198 -1.83 -3.62 -15.43
C LEU A 198 -1.36 -2.15 -15.45
N LYS A 199 -0.06 -1.92 -15.20
CA LYS A 199 0.55 -0.59 -15.31
C LYS A 199 0.46 -0.05 -16.74
N VAL A 200 0.79 -0.87 -17.75
CA VAL A 200 0.67 -0.49 -19.17
C VAL A 200 -0.78 -0.13 -19.52
N ALA A 201 -1.75 -0.94 -19.09
CA ALA A 201 -3.16 -0.66 -19.33
C ALA A 201 -3.63 0.67 -18.71
N LEU A 202 -3.14 1.01 -17.50
CA LEU A 202 -3.46 2.27 -16.83
C LEU A 202 -2.82 3.49 -17.51
N LEU A 203 -1.59 3.36 -18.00
CA LEU A 203 -0.85 4.47 -18.63
C LEU A 203 -1.23 4.69 -20.11
N GLN A 204 -1.99 3.77 -20.71
CA GLN A 204 -2.46 3.83 -22.10
C GLN A 204 -1.34 4.04 -23.13
N ASP A 205 -1.18 5.25 -23.65
CA ASP A 205 -0.20 5.67 -24.65
C ASP A 205 1.08 6.25 -24.03
N TYR A 206 1.04 6.67 -22.76
CA TYR A 206 2.22 7.13 -22.04
C TYR A 206 3.17 5.96 -21.71
N ARG A 207 4.48 6.17 -21.92
CA ARG A 207 5.53 5.19 -21.66
C ARG A 207 6.57 5.79 -20.71
N PRO A 208 6.63 5.34 -19.45
CA PRO A 208 7.68 5.78 -18.53
C PRO A 208 9.02 5.16 -18.92
N GLN A 209 10.11 5.70 -18.36
CA GLN A 209 11.46 5.19 -18.57
C GLN A 209 11.59 3.71 -18.16
N ASP A 210 10.98 3.34 -17.04
CA ASP A 210 10.81 1.96 -16.60
C ASP A 210 9.49 1.77 -15.84
N TYR A 211 9.13 0.51 -15.53
CA TYR A 211 7.88 0.14 -14.84
C TYR A 211 8.12 -0.30 -13.39
N ARG A 212 9.23 0.12 -12.78
CA ARG A 212 9.56 -0.24 -11.39
C ARG A 212 8.66 0.48 -10.39
N GLY A 213 8.32 1.74 -10.65
CA GLY A 213 7.34 2.49 -9.89
C GLY A 213 5.92 1.96 -10.06
N ASP A 214 5.08 2.13 -9.05
CA ASP A 214 3.67 1.74 -9.10
C ASP A 214 2.80 2.77 -9.80
N VAL A 215 1.66 2.34 -10.33
CA VAL A 215 0.71 3.20 -11.04
C VAL A 215 -0.60 3.22 -10.26
N TRP A 216 -0.89 4.34 -9.63
CA TRP A 216 -2.07 4.55 -8.81
C TRP A 216 -3.22 5.06 -9.67
N LEU A 217 -4.34 4.34 -9.70
CA LEU A 217 -5.58 4.85 -10.26
C LEU A 217 -6.32 5.59 -9.15
N LEU A 218 -6.38 6.91 -9.26
CA LEU A 218 -6.99 7.80 -8.28
C LEU A 218 -8.30 8.35 -8.81
N THR A 219 -9.30 8.37 -7.95
CA THR A 219 -10.62 8.93 -8.22
C THR A 219 -11.02 9.85 -7.06
N GLU A 220 -12.18 10.49 -7.17
CA GLU A 220 -12.77 11.28 -6.09
C GLU A 220 -12.94 10.45 -4.80
N ARG A 221 -13.02 9.12 -4.92
CA ARG A 221 -13.10 8.18 -3.78
C ARG A 221 -11.81 8.12 -2.96
N ASP A 222 -10.71 8.67 -3.43
CA ASP A 222 -9.45 8.73 -2.69
C ASP A 222 -9.29 10.03 -1.87
N ALA A 223 -10.29 10.94 -1.91
CA ALA A 223 -10.25 12.22 -1.19
C ALA A 223 -10.24 12.10 0.34
N GLY A 224 -9.30 12.73 1.04
CA GLY A 224 -9.11 12.63 2.48
C GLY A 224 -8.40 11.34 2.90
N THR A 225 -7.62 10.74 1.99
CA THR A 225 -6.72 9.62 2.32
C THR A 225 -5.27 10.02 2.16
N ARG A 226 -4.39 9.16 2.65
CA ARG A 226 -2.95 9.25 2.46
C ARG A 226 -2.43 8.14 1.56
N ILE A 227 -1.56 8.50 0.63
CA ILE A 227 -0.79 7.57 -0.21
C ILE A 227 0.65 7.51 0.28
N ASP A 228 1.06 6.34 0.77
CA ASP A 228 2.47 6.08 1.08
C ASP A 228 3.09 5.24 -0.04
N GLY A 229 3.78 5.91 -0.96
CA GLY A 229 4.32 5.34 -2.19
C GLY A 229 5.82 5.53 -2.36
N SER A 230 6.28 5.34 -3.59
CA SER A 230 7.68 5.50 -3.99
C SER A 230 7.88 6.68 -4.94
N ARG A 231 9.10 7.21 -5.00
CA ARG A 231 9.46 8.38 -5.83
C ARG A 231 9.24 8.21 -7.32
N ASN A 232 9.15 6.95 -7.79
CA ASN A 232 8.96 6.62 -9.20
C ASN A 232 7.50 6.29 -9.52
N ASP A 233 6.60 6.40 -8.53
CA ASP A 233 5.19 6.09 -8.73
C ASP A 233 4.52 7.14 -9.62
N LEU A 234 3.53 6.71 -10.39
CA LEU A 234 2.72 7.57 -11.25
C LEU A 234 1.28 7.59 -10.76
N PHE A 235 0.65 8.77 -10.84
CA PHE A 235 -0.76 8.92 -10.52
C PHE A 235 -1.56 9.07 -11.82
N VAL A 236 -2.52 8.17 -12.04
CA VAL A 236 -3.53 8.28 -13.09
C VAL A 236 -4.83 8.70 -12.42
N LEU A 237 -5.17 9.98 -12.54
CA LEU A 237 -6.41 10.52 -12.04
C LEU A 237 -7.51 10.23 -13.07
N ARG A 238 -8.58 9.58 -12.63
CA ARG A 238 -9.80 9.32 -13.40
C ARG A 238 -10.95 10.04 -12.72
N LEU A 239 -11.24 11.25 -13.17
CA LEU A 239 -12.18 12.17 -12.54
C LEU A 239 -13.40 12.38 -13.43
N LYS A 240 -14.58 12.37 -12.85
CA LYS A 240 -15.78 12.84 -13.53
C LYS A 240 -15.71 14.36 -13.62
N GLU A 241 -15.91 14.90 -14.81
CA GLU A 241 -15.91 16.34 -15.06
C GLU A 241 -17.27 16.78 -15.61
N HIS A 242 -17.86 17.80 -15.00
CA HIS A 242 -19.17 18.36 -15.35
C HIS A 242 -19.02 19.49 -16.40
N SER A 243 -18.29 19.21 -17.48
CA SER A 243 -17.88 20.19 -18.48
C SER A 243 -19.07 20.88 -19.17
N GLY A 244 -20.20 20.18 -19.34
CA GLY A 244 -21.43 20.78 -19.89
C GLY A 244 -22.01 21.91 -19.04
N GLY A 245 -21.74 21.91 -17.73
CA GLY A 245 -22.10 23.00 -16.82
C GLY A 245 -21.02 24.07 -16.66
N GLY A 246 -19.93 23.99 -17.43
CA GLY A 246 -18.76 24.87 -17.35
C GLY A 246 -17.78 24.53 -16.22
N TYR A 247 -17.99 23.43 -15.52
CA TYR A 247 -17.12 23.00 -14.42
C TYR A 247 -15.96 22.16 -14.96
N LEU A 248 -14.73 22.62 -14.68
CA LEU A 248 -13.49 22.00 -15.14
C LEU A 248 -12.59 21.73 -13.95
N TRP A 249 -11.88 20.60 -13.97
CA TRP A 249 -10.82 20.35 -13.00
C TRP A 249 -9.62 21.26 -13.30
N ASN A 250 -9.15 21.99 -12.28
CA ASN A 250 -7.97 22.84 -12.41
C ASN A 250 -6.69 22.00 -12.29
N ILE A 251 -6.24 21.47 -13.42
CA ILE A 251 -5.07 20.60 -13.53
C ILE A 251 -3.74 21.32 -13.23
N GLU A 252 -3.68 22.65 -13.32
CA GLU A 252 -2.49 23.43 -12.93
C GLU A 252 -2.16 23.24 -11.44
N GLN A 253 -3.15 22.89 -10.60
CA GLN A 253 -2.92 22.61 -9.18
C GLN A 253 -2.10 21.33 -8.95
N LEU A 254 -1.95 20.44 -9.95
CA LEU A 254 -1.02 19.32 -9.88
C LEU A 254 0.43 19.79 -9.86
N ALA A 255 0.79 20.76 -10.72
CA ALA A 255 2.13 21.34 -10.73
C ALA A 255 2.42 22.06 -9.41
N ALA A 256 1.44 22.80 -8.87
CA ALA A 256 1.56 23.41 -7.55
C ALA A 256 1.73 22.38 -6.41
N SER A 257 1.30 21.13 -6.64
CA SER A 257 1.46 20.00 -5.71
C SER A 257 2.73 19.18 -5.98
N GLY A 258 3.63 19.62 -6.87
CA GLY A 258 4.89 18.94 -7.20
C GLY A 258 4.77 17.81 -8.22
N PHE A 259 3.77 17.86 -9.12
CA PHE A 259 3.59 16.87 -10.18
C PHE A 259 3.64 17.49 -11.58
N ALA A 260 4.45 16.88 -12.45
CA ALA A 260 4.43 17.13 -13.88
C ALA A 260 3.28 16.35 -14.53
N VAL A 261 2.46 17.05 -15.32
CA VAL A 261 1.40 16.41 -16.12
C VAL A 261 2.01 15.87 -17.40
N VAL A 262 2.01 14.55 -17.54
CA VAL A 262 2.63 13.85 -18.69
C VAL A 262 1.60 13.38 -19.71
N ARG A 263 0.31 13.39 -19.34
CA ARG A 263 -0.81 13.07 -20.22
C ARG A 263 -2.10 13.68 -19.66
N ASP A 264 -2.93 14.24 -20.53
CA ASP A 264 -4.28 14.72 -20.21
C ASP A 264 -5.22 14.37 -21.36
N ALA A 265 -6.32 13.69 -21.06
CA ALA A 265 -7.29 13.26 -22.05
C ALA A 265 -8.69 13.23 -21.45
N THR A 266 -9.71 13.37 -22.30
CA THR A 266 -11.12 13.28 -21.92
C THR A 266 -11.84 12.20 -22.71
N GLU A 267 -12.70 11.45 -22.04
CA GLU A 267 -13.55 10.40 -22.62
C GLU A 267 -15.02 10.73 -22.34
N ALA A 268 -15.86 10.75 -23.37
CA ALA A 268 -17.29 10.99 -23.20
C ALA A 268 -17.98 9.80 -22.50
N ILE A 269 -18.84 10.06 -21.50
CA ILE A 269 -19.62 9.01 -20.83
C ILE A 269 -20.78 8.52 -21.72
N ASP A 270 -21.31 9.41 -22.56
CA ASP A 270 -22.35 9.15 -23.54
C ASP A 270 -21.95 9.84 -24.86
N SER A 271 -21.83 9.08 -25.95
CA SER A 271 -21.44 9.60 -27.27
C SER A 271 -22.55 10.41 -27.93
N ASP A 272 -23.80 10.26 -27.48
CA ASP A 272 -24.98 10.76 -28.19
C ASP A 272 -25.52 12.06 -27.56
N GLY A 273 -25.07 12.41 -26.35
CA GLY A 273 -25.47 13.61 -25.62
C GLY A 273 -24.46 14.76 -25.73
N ILE A 274 -24.75 15.78 -26.54
CA ILE A 274 -23.95 17.03 -26.56
C ILE A 274 -24.01 17.68 -25.17
N GLY A 275 -22.85 17.88 -24.54
CA GLY A 275 -22.74 18.55 -23.23
C GLY A 275 -22.93 17.63 -22.01
N GLY A 276 -22.86 16.31 -22.17
CA GLY A 276 -22.85 15.37 -21.04
C GLY A 276 -21.56 15.45 -20.20
N PRO A 277 -21.55 14.89 -18.97
CA PRO A 277 -20.34 14.75 -18.19
C PRO A 277 -19.31 13.87 -18.92
N VAL A 278 -18.04 14.19 -18.77
CA VAL A 278 -16.93 13.42 -19.33
C VAL A 278 -16.11 12.79 -18.20
N ILE A 279 -15.31 11.79 -18.52
CA ILE A 279 -14.25 11.30 -17.65
C ILE A 279 -12.94 11.91 -18.12
N ARG A 280 -12.28 12.68 -17.26
CA ARG A 280 -10.94 13.20 -17.50
C ARG A 280 -9.91 12.25 -16.91
N TYR A 281 -8.93 11.89 -17.72
CA TYR A 281 -7.79 11.06 -17.37
C TYR A 281 -6.52 11.89 -17.42
N VAL A 282 -5.93 12.14 -16.25
CA VAL A 282 -4.66 12.87 -16.13
C VAL A 282 -3.60 11.95 -15.57
N THR A 283 -2.49 11.78 -16.29
CA THR A 283 -1.31 11.09 -15.76
C THR A 283 -0.33 12.13 -15.24
N ALA A 284 -0.01 12.00 -13.97
CA ALA A 284 0.86 12.89 -13.22
C ALA A 284 2.08 12.11 -12.71
N ALA A 285 3.27 12.66 -12.96
CA ALA A 285 4.54 12.14 -12.47
C ALA A 285 5.06 13.10 -11.37
N PRO A 286 5.47 12.61 -10.20
CA PRO A 286 6.08 13.45 -9.19
C PRO A 286 7.39 14.04 -9.73
N GLU A 287 7.59 15.35 -9.54
CA GLU A 287 8.84 16.02 -9.95
C GLU A 287 9.97 15.68 -8.98
N ASP A 288 9.67 15.73 -7.68
CA ASP A 288 10.56 15.33 -6.60
C ASP A 288 9.90 14.24 -5.73
N GLY A 289 10.68 13.23 -5.35
CA GLY A 289 10.26 12.16 -4.44
C GLY A 289 10.06 12.65 -3.01
N GLY A 290 8.98 13.38 -2.76
CA GLY A 290 8.75 14.12 -1.53
C GLY A 290 7.46 13.77 -0.80
N ARG A 291 7.14 14.62 0.20
CA ARG A 291 5.87 14.58 0.93
C ARG A 291 5.08 15.84 0.61
N GLY A 292 3.78 15.72 0.56
CA GLY A 292 2.93 16.88 0.28
C GLY A 292 1.45 16.53 0.34
N SER A 293 0.65 17.48 -0.12
CA SER A 293 -0.79 17.33 -0.30
C SER A 293 -1.10 17.65 -1.75
N LEU A 294 -1.85 16.78 -2.41
CA LEU A 294 -2.39 17.00 -3.74
C LEU A 294 -3.80 17.55 -3.57
N GLN A 295 -4.06 18.72 -4.14
CA GLN A 295 -5.40 19.30 -4.18
C GLN A 295 -5.78 19.67 -5.61
N LEU A 296 -6.97 19.23 -6.02
CA LEU A 296 -7.63 19.65 -7.24
C LEU A 296 -9.04 20.13 -6.92
N ASP A 297 -9.46 21.18 -7.60
CA ASP A 297 -10.79 21.75 -7.51
C ASP A 297 -11.47 21.73 -8.87
N GLU A 298 -12.71 21.24 -8.89
CA GLU A 298 -13.60 21.33 -10.03
C GLU A 298 -14.42 22.61 -9.92
N ARG A 299 -14.18 23.60 -10.80
CA ARG A 299 -14.81 24.92 -10.72
C ARG A 299 -15.09 25.49 -12.10
N ARG A 300 -15.91 26.55 -12.14
CA ARG A 300 -16.02 27.41 -13.33
C ARG A 300 -14.89 28.43 -13.31
N PRO A 301 -13.95 28.42 -14.28
CA PRO A 301 -12.79 29.31 -14.23
C PRO A 301 -13.13 30.82 -14.22
N TRP A 302 -14.34 31.19 -14.68
CA TRP A 302 -14.80 32.57 -14.77
C TRP A 302 -15.72 33.01 -13.62
N GLU A 303 -16.08 32.12 -12.69
CA GLU A 303 -16.93 32.45 -11.54
C GLU A 303 -16.13 32.31 -10.22
N PRO A 304 -16.31 33.24 -9.26
CA PRO A 304 -15.61 33.19 -7.97
C PRO A 304 -16.25 32.20 -6.96
N ASP A 305 -17.24 31.42 -7.39
CA ASP A 305 -17.98 30.49 -6.56
C ASP A 305 -17.09 29.39 -5.97
N PRO A 306 -17.49 28.79 -4.83
CA PRO A 306 -16.79 27.63 -4.28
C PRO A 306 -16.78 26.48 -5.30
N PRO A 307 -15.73 25.62 -5.27
CA PRO A 307 -15.64 24.51 -6.20
C PRO A 307 -16.81 23.54 -6.01
N LEU A 308 -17.29 22.99 -7.13
CA LEU A 308 -18.34 21.96 -7.16
C LEU A 308 -17.86 20.68 -6.47
N SER A 309 -16.64 20.27 -6.80
CA SER A 309 -15.99 19.07 -6.27
C SER A 309 -14.55 19.38 -5.91
N ARG A 310 -14.02 18.67 -4.92
CA ARG A 310 -12.60 18.74 -4.53
C ARG A 310 -12.05 17.34 -4.35
N LEU A 311 -10.88 17.10 -4.95
CA LEU A 311 -10.03 15.96 -4.62
C LEU A 311 -8.84 16.49 -3.83
N GLN A 312 -8.76 16.11 -2.56
CA GLN A 312 -7.62 16.43 -1.72
C GLN A 312 -7.10 15.15 -1.09
N LEU A 313 -5.80 14.89 -1.15
CA LEU A 313 -5.17 13.73 -0.50
C LEU A 313 -3.74 14.07 -0.10
N ASP A 314 -3.24 13.41 0.93
CA ASP A 314 -1.85 13.54 1.33
C ASP A 314 -1.01 12.43 0.69
N PHE A 315 0.28 12.70 0.48
CA PHE A 315 1.19 11.70 -0.04
C PHE A 315 2.57 11.76 0.62
N ASP A 316 3.22 10.61 0.64
CA ASP A 316 4.62 10.44 1.04
C ASP A 316 5.28 9.45 0.07
N LEU A 317 5.97 10.03 -0.92
CA LEU A 317 6.65 9.32 -1.99
C LEU A 317 8.14 9.13 -1.71
N THR A 318 8.58 9.25 -0.45
CA THR A 318 10.00 9.06 -0.10
C THR A 318 10.39 7.56 -0.02
N GLY A 319 9.61 6.68 -0.63
CA GLY A 319 9.87 5.24 -0.70
C GLY A 319 10.68 4.80 -1.91
N PRO A 320 11.27 3.59 -1.88
CA PRO A 320 11.47 2.72 -0.70
C PRO A 320 12.33 3.37 0.40
N GLU A 321 12.40 2.78 1.60
CA GLU A 321 13.31 3.28 2.63
C GLU A 321 14.77 3.16 2.18
N GLU A 322 15.53 4.22 2.46
CA GLU A 322 16.96 4.32 2.22
C GLU A 322 17.75 3.94 3.48
N GLU A 323 19.08 3.90 3.36
CA GLU A 323 19.95 3.52 4.47
C GLU A 323 19.82 4.49 5.65
N GLY A 324 19.79 3.93 6.87
CA GLY A 324 19.66 4.65 8.13
C GLY A 324 18.30 4.45 8.79
N LEU A 325 17.73 5.56 9.26
CA LEU A 325 16.47 5.59 10.01
C LEU A 325 15.27 5.45 9.08
N SER A 326 14.17 4.83 9.53
CA SER A 326 12.92 4.77 8.75
C SER A 326 12.25 6.14 8.59
N ARG A 327 11.33 6.31 7.63
CA ARG A 327 10.56 7.55 7.49
C ARG A 327 9.80 7.95 8.75
N ALA A 328 9.34 6.97 9.53
CA ALA A 328 8.61 7.22 10.76
C ALA A 328 9.53 7.82 11.82
N GLU A 329 10.73 7.26 11.97
CA GLU A 329 11.73 7.78 12.92
C GLU A 329 12.24 9.16 12.49
N ARG A 330 12.50 9.37 11.18
CA ARG A 330 12.85 10.69 10.64
C ARG A 330 11.78 11.74 10.94
N ARG A 331 10.48 11.39 10.86
CA ARG A 331 9.37 12.29 11.21
C ARG A 331 9.39 12.65 12.68
N ARG A 332 9.50 11.66 13.57
CA ARG A 332 9.57 11.87 15.03
C ARG A 332 10.70 12.84 15.40
N LEU A 333 11.89 12.64 14.84
CA LEU A 333 13.06 13.49 15.12
C LEU A 333 12.88 14.93 14.62
N LEU A 334 12.22 15.11 13.47
CA LEU A 334 11.92 16.45 12.94
C LEU A 334 10.81 17.16 13.72
N GLU A 335 9.83 16.43 14.25
CA GLU A 335 8.77 16.98 15.10
C GLU A 335 9.26 17.34 16.51
N ALA A 336 10.37 16.73 16.95
CA ALA A 336 10.99 16.98 18.25
C ALA A 336 12.06 18.10 18.23
N ALA A 337 12.41 18.61 17.05
CA ALA A 337 13.44 19.64 16.84
C ALA A 337 12.85 21.05 16.74
#